data_AF-A0A9X2RPW6-F1
#
_entry.id   AF-A0A9X2RPW6-F1
#
_cell.length_a   1.000
_cell.length_b   1.000
_cell.length_c   1.000
_cell.angle_alpha   90.00
_cell.angle_beta   90.00
_cell.angle_gamma   90.00
#
_symmetry.space_group_name_H-M   'P 1'
#
loop_
_entity.id
_entity.type
_entity.pdbx_description
1 polymer ?
#
loop_
_entity_poly.entity_id
_entity_poly.type
_entity_poly.pdbx_seq_one_letter_code
_entity_poly.pdbx_strand_id
1 'polypeptide(L)'
;MAEIITETLGRAVRYQQVPFADFRARMVQRGASPALAQDMADMVDARNNGIYEAEPRDPASVTATGFRQWCQDVLKPAVQS
;
A
#
# COMPACT_ATOMS: atom_id res chain seq x y z
N MET A 1 4.25 0.90 -8.45
CA MET A 1 4.65 0.41 -7.10
C MET A 1 5.20 -1.01 -7.12
N ALA A 2 4.46 -2.02 -7.59
CA ALA A 2 4.91 -3.43 -7.56
C ALA A 2 6.24 -3.69 -8.31
N GLU A 3 6.48 -2.96 -9.41
CA GLU A 3 7.76 -2.97 -10.14
C GLU A 3 8.93 -2.52 -9.27
N ILE A 4 8.82 -1.38 -8.59
CA ILE A 4 9.86 -0.86 -7.67
C ILE A 4 10.15 -1.89 -6.57
N ILE A 5 9.12 -2.54 -6.01
CA ILE A 5 9.30 -3.59 -5.00
C ILE A 5 10.03 -4.80 -5.60
N THR A 6 9.65 -5.22 -6.82
CA THR A 6 10.28 -6.34 -7.52
C THR A 6 11.77 -6.09 -7.71
N GLU A 7 12.14 -4.91 -8.19
CA GLU A 7 13.53 -4.49 -8.35
C GLU A 7 14.28 -4.46 -7.02
N THR A 8 13.68 -3.89 -5.97
CA THR A 8 14.32 -3.77 -4.66
C THR A 8 14.56 -5.13 -4.00
N LEU A 9 13.62 -6.07 -4.12
CA LEU A 9 13.70 -7.38 -3.46
C LEU A 9 14.35 -8.47 -4.34
N GLY A 10 14.53 -8.24 -5.64
CA GLY A 10 15.04 -9.25 -6.57
C GLY A 10 14.09 -10.45 -6.76
N ARG A 11 12.80 -10.31 -6.42
CA ARG A 11 11.77 -11.35 -6.54
C ARG A 11 10.49 -10.77 -7.15
N ALA A 12 9.81 -11.56 -7.97
CA ALA A 12 8.60 -11.10 -8.66
C ALA A 12 7.49 -10.71 -7.66
N VAL A 13 7.04 -9.46 -7.72
CA VAL A 13 5.89 -8.93 -6.97
C VAL A 13 4.86 -8.38 -7.95
N ARG A 14 3.60 -8.80 -7.82
CA ARG A 14 2.49 -8.36 -8.67
C ARG A 14 1.43 -7.64 -7.85
N TYR A 15 0.92 -6.54 -8.40
CA TYR A 15 -0.31 -5.93 -7.91
C TYR A 15 -1.51 -6.71 -8.48
N GLN A 16 -2.47 -7.01 -7.62
CA GLN A 16 -3.73 -7.62 -8.02
C GLN A 16 -4.87 -6.88 -7.34
N GLN A 17 -5.73 -6.25 -8.14
CA GLN A 17 -7.00 -5.74 -7.66
C GLN A 17 -7.95 -6.93 -7.47
N VAL A 18 -8.65 -6.94 -6.33
CA VAL A 18 -9.63 -7.97 -5.99
C VAL A 18 -10.92 -7.30 -5.54
N PRO A 19 -12.07 -8.00 -5.62
CA PRO A 19 -13.31 -7.51 -5.03
C PRO A 19 -13.12 -7.13 -3.56
N PHE A 20 -13.77 -6.05 -3.12
CA PHE A 20 -13.65 -5.61 -1.71
C PHE A 20 -14.13 -6.66 -0.71
N ALA A 21 -15.12 -7.47 -1.08
CA ALA A 21 -15.56 -8.60 -0.26
C ALA A 21 -14.40 -9.58 0.01
N ASP A 22 -13.65 -9.93 -1.03
CA ASP A 22 -12.49 -10.83 -0.93
C ASP A 22 -11.35 -10.18 -0.15
N PHE A 23 -11.12 -8.87 -0.33
CA PHE A 23 -10.13 -8.11 0.44
C PHE A 23 -10.43 -8.16 1.94
N ARG A 24 -11.68 -7.85 2.33
CA ARG A 24 -12.11 -7.89 3.74
C ARG A 24 -12.00 -9.30 4.33
N ALA A 25 -12.47 -10.31 3.60
CA ALA A 25 -12.39 -11.70 4.03
C ALA A 25 -10.93 -12.13 4.31
N ARG A 26 -10.00 -11.77 3.41
CA ARG A 26 -8.56 -12.06 3.57
C ARG A 26 -7.94 -11.34 4.78
N MET A 27 -8.37 -10.11 5.06
CA MET A 27 -7.91 -9.36 6.24
C MET A 27 -8.34 -10.04 7.54
N VAL A 28 -9.61 -10.44 7.63
CA VAL A 28 -10.13 -11.16 8.80
C VAL A 28 -9.43 -12.50 8.99
N GLN A 29 -9.21 -13.26 7.91
CA GLN A 29 -8.45 -14.52 7.95
C GLN A 29 -7.01 -14.35 8.46
N ARG A 30 -6.44 -13.14 8.35
CA ARG A 30 -5.09 -12.80 8.83
C ARG A 30 -5.09 -12.13 10.21
N GLY A 31 -6.22 -12.15 10.92
CA GLY A 31 -6.33 -11.70 12.31
C GLY A 31 -6.83 -10.27 12.49
N ALA A 32 -7.24 -9.58 11.42
CA ALA A 32 -7.91 -8.29 11.58
C ALA A 32 -9.32 -8.47 12.18
N SER A 33 -9.77 -7.51 12.98
CA SER A 33 -11.18 -7.45 13.37
C SER A 33 -12.06 -7.14 12.14
N PRO A 34 -13.35 -7.52 12.14
CA PRO A 34 -14.26 -7.18 11.04
C PRO A 34 -14.35 -5.68 10.78
N ALA A 35 -14.35 -4.85 11.84
CA ALA A 35 -14.35 -3.40 11.73
C ALA A 35 -13.08 -2.88 11.04
N LEU A 36 -11.90 -3.33 11.47
CA LEU A 36 -10.63 -2.94 10.85
C LEU A 36 -10.56 -3.36 9.37
N ALA A 37 -11.07 -4.55 9.04
CA ALA A 37 -11.13 -5.01 7.65
C ALA A 37 -12.03 -4.10 6.80
N GLN A 38 -13.16 -3.65 7.34
CA GLN A 38 -14.06 -2.70 6.68
C GLN A 38 -13.39 -1.34 6.49
N ASP A 39 -12.81 -0.75 7.55
CA ASP A 39 -12.11 0.54 7.48
C ASP A 39 -11.00 0.55 6.42
N MET A 40 -10.25 -0.55 6.34
CA MET A 40 -9.19 -0.72 5.33
C MET A 40 -9.76 -0.79 3.91
N ALA A 41 -10.91 -1.43 3.71
CA ALA A 41 -11.56 -1.49 2.40
C ALA A 41 -12.06 -0.11 1.96
N ASP A 42 -12.68 0.63 2.87
CA ASP A 42 -13.19 1.98 2.62
C ASP A 42 -12.04 2.95 2.31
N MET A 43 -10.91 2.82 3.01
CA MET A 43 -9.70 3.59 2.69
C MET A 43 -9.12 3.24 1.30
N VAL A 44 -9.17 1.97 0.86
CA VAL A 44 -8.75 1.62 -0.51
C VAL A 44 -9.71 2.23 -1.53
N ASP A 45 -11.02 2.17 -1.29
CA ASP A 45 -12.02 2.75 -2.18
C ASP A 45 -11.86 4.26 -2.31
N ALA A 46 -11.73 4.97 -1.20
CA ALA A 46 -11.47 6.41 -1.19
C ALA A 46 -10.20 6.79 -1.97
N ARG A 47 -9.13 5.99 -1.85
CA ARG A 47 -7.90 6.20 -2.62
C ARG A 47 -8.08 5.98 -4.12
N ASN A 48 -8.82 4.93 -4.51
CA ASN A 48 -9.15 4.68 -5.90
C ASN A 48 -10.01 5.81 -6.50
N ASN A 49 -10.83 6.45 -5.65
CA ASN A 49 -11.67 7.60 -6.00
C ASN A 49 -10.96 8.95 -5.80
N GLY A 50 -9.63 8.97 -5.71
CA GLY A 50 -8.85 10.21 -5.78
C GLY A 50 -8.87 11.08 -4.52
N ILE A 51 -9.11 10.52 -3.32
CA ILE A 51 -9.15 11.30 -2.06
C ILE A 51 -7.91 12.18 -1.80
N TYR A 52 -6.76 11.85 -2.41
CA TYR A 52 -5.52 12.62 -2.29
C TYR A 52 -5.25 13.59 -3.44
N GLU A 53 -6.17 13.70 -4.40
CA GLU A 53 -6.05 14.58 -5.58
C GLU A 53 -6.76 15.92 -5.37
N ALA A 54 -7.50 16.08 -4.26
CA ALA A 54 -8.30 17.26 -3.98
C ALA A 54 -7.47 18.54 -3.76
N GLU A 55 -6.25 18.41 -3.24
CA GLU A 55 -5.33 19.54 -3.03
C GLU A 55 -4.09 19.36 -3.91
N PRO A 56 -3.65 20.40 -4.65
CA PRO A 56 -2.38 20.37 -5.36
C PRO A 56 -1.25 20.07 -4.38
N ARG A 57 -0.42 19.07 -4.68
CA ARG A 57 0.78 18.82 -3.88
C ARG A 57 1.69 20.03 -3.98
N ASP A 58 1.82 20.77 -2.88
CA ASP A 58 2.85 21.78 -2.73
C ASP A 58 4.22 21.08 -2.73
N PRO A 59 5.17 21.44 -3.62
CA PRO A 59 6.54 20.94 -3.59
C PRO A 59 7.21 21.05 -2.21
N ALA A 60 6.84 22.03 -1.39
CA ALA A 60 7.31 22.18 -0.01
C ALA A 60 6.66 21.20 0.99
N SER A 61 5.52 20.61 0.63
CA SER A 61 4.81 19.58 1.42
C SER A 61 5.24 18.15 1.09
N VAL A 62 6.09 17.97 0.07
CA VAL A 62 6.57 16.65 -0.31
C VAL A 62 7.55 16.16 0.76
N THR A 63 7.18 15.08 1.46
CA THR A 63 8.10 14.40 2.38
C THR A 63 9.37 14.01 1.63
N ALA A 64 10.54 14.26 2.22
CA ALA A 64 11.83 14.04 1.55
C ALA A 64 12.04 12.59 1.05
N THR A 65 11.35 11.61 1.63
CA THR A 65 11.49 10.19 1.32
C THR A 65 10.56 9.77 0.18
N GLY A 66 11.12 9.44 -0.98
CA GLY A 66 10.40 8.79 -2.07
C GLY A 66 10.15 7.29 -1.82
N PHE A 67 9.16 6.70 -2.49
CA PHE A 67 8.79 5.29 -2.32
C PHE A 67 9.94 4.31 -2.56
N ARG A 68 10.80 4.57 -3.56
CA ARG A 68 11.99 3.74 -3.84
C ARG A 68 13.00 3.77 -2.69
N GLN A 69 13.27 4.96 -2.14
CA GLN A 69 14.18 5.11 -1.00
C GLN A 69 13.66 4.34 0.21
N TRP A 70 12.38 4.48 0.52
CA TRP A 70 11.74 3.72 1.60
C TRP A 70 11.82 2.20 1.37
N CYS A 71 11.64 1.73 0.13
CA CYS A 71 11.77 0.30 -0.17
C CYS A 71 13.19 -0.22 0.13
N GLN A 72 14.23 0.57 -0.16
CA GLN A 72 15.62 0.19 0.11
C GLN A 72 15.94 0.21 1.60
N ASP A 73 15.53 1.27 2.29
CA ASP A 73 15.95 1.52 3.67
C ASP A 73 15.13 0.76 4.72
N VAL A 74 13.87 0.44 4.40
CA VAL A 74 12.91 -0.13 5.37
C VAL A 74 12.40 -1.49 4.91
N LEU A 75 11.83 -1.57 3.71
CA LEU A 75 11.16 -2.80 3.25
C LEU A 75 12.17 -3.95 3.07
N LYS A 76 13.29 -3.70 2.40
CA LYS A 76 14.28 -4.74 2.10
C LYS A 76 14.87 -5.34 3.39
N PRO A 77 15.35 -4.57 4.38
CA PRO A 77 15.82 -5.12 5.65
C PRO A 77 14.77 -5.97 6.38
N ALA A 78 13.51 -5.51 6.43
CA ALA A 78 12.44 -6.21 7.16
C ALA A 78 11.99 -7.53 6.51
N VAL A 79 12.30 -7.73 5.22
CA VAL A 79 12.00 -8.97 4.49
C VAL A 79 13.16 -9.96 4.53
N GLN A 80 14.39 -9.47 4.74
CA GLN A 80 15.61 -10.29 4.76
C GLN A 80 16.02 -10.74 6.18
N SER A 81 15.44 -10.13 7.22
CA SER A 81 15.57 -10.53 8.63
C SER A 81 14.74 -11.75 8.95
#